data_AF-A0A819LLB9-F1
#
_entry.id   AF-A0A819LLB9-F1
#
_cell.length_a   1.000
_cell.length_b   1.000
_cell.length_c   1.000
_cell.angle_alpha   90.00
_cell.angle_beta   90.00
_cell.angle_gamma   90.00
#
_symmetry.space_group_name_H-M   'P 1'
#
loop_
_entity.id
_entity.type
_entity.pdbx_description
1 polymer ?
#
loop_
_entity_poly.entity_id
_entity_poly.type
_entity_poly.pdbx_seq_one_letter_code
_entity_poly.pdbx_strand_id
1 'polypeptide(L)'
;MDTLYDDLMSLCSLDDTFYYKDIRLYSVKYRIFNYRLCSYATFQSRTAALNCRGTMFNMTNPKNVQLVSLPLEKFFNYEEGFGQKQYHERGRLGDKMEKMDGTLISTFLHGTASKELRLKSKQSLTSKQVVEAMQLLIGM
;
A
#
# COMPACT_ATOMS: atom_id res chain seq x y z
N MET A 1 -1.58 -21.93 4.96
CA MET A 1 -1.93 -20.73 5.73
C MET A 1 -1.48 -19.59 4.85
N ASP A 2 -2.42 -19.01 4.12
CA ASP A 2 -2.12 -18.02 3.10
C ASP A 2 -1.98 -16.68 3.80
N THR A 3 -0.81 -16.05 3.67
CA THR A 3 -0.55 -14.74 4.24
C THR A 3 -0.97 -13.65 3.25
N LEU A 4 -1.18 -12.42 3.72
CA LEU A 4 -1.44 -11.27 2.84
C LEU A 4 -0.39 -11.15 1.71
N TYR A 5 0.85 -11.54 1.96
CA TYR A 5 1.90 -11.57 0.94
C TYR A 5 1.57 -12.56 -0.18
N ASP A 6 1.13 -13.77 0.16
CA ASP A 6 0.80 -14.83 -0.80
C ASP A 6 -0.41 -14.42 -1.65
N ASP A 7 -1.43 -13.82 -1.03
CA ASP A 7 -2.60 -13.27 -1.74
C ASP A 7 -2.21 -12.18 -2.74
N LEU A 8 -1.33 -11.24 -2.33
CA LEU A 8 -0.87 -10.17 -3.20
C LEU A 8 0.03 -10.69 -4.34
N MET A 9 0.84 -11.72 -4.07
CA MET A 9 1.64 -12.39 -5.11
C MET A 9 0.76 -13.11 -6.12
N SER A 10 -0.26 -13.83 -5.66
CA SER A 10 -1.27 -14.48 -6.50
C SER A 10 -2.02 -13.45 -7.34
N LEU A 11 -2.43 -12.33 -6.74
CA LEU A 11 -3.09 -11.24 -7.45
C LEU A 11 -2.24 -10.67 -8.61
N CYS A 12 -0.93 -10.51 -8.39
CA CYS A 12 0.01 -10.00 -9.40
C CYS A 12 0.37 -11.04 -10.48
N SER A 13 0.02 -12.31 -10.31
CA SER A 13 0.29 -13.35 -11.32
C SER A 13 -0.86 -13.54 -12.31
N LEU A 14 -2.05 -13.00 -12.01
CA LEU A 14 -3.24 -13.13 -12.86
C LEU A 14 -3.14 -12.31 -14.15
N ASP A 15 -2.74 -11.04 -14.04
CA ASP A 15 -2.61 -10.08 -15.15
C ASP A 15 -1.81 -8.84 -14.73
N ASP A 16 -1.59 -7.91 -15.67
CA ASP A 16 -0.79 -6.69 -15.46
C ASP A 16 -1.51 -5.55 -14.71
N THR A 17 -2.75 -5.75 -14.27
CA THR A 17 -3.54 -4.74 -13.53
C THR A 17 -2.88 -4.43 -12.19
N PHE A 18 -2.43 -5.49 -11.51
CA PHE A 18 -1.74 -5.42 -10.24
C PHE A 18 -0.29 -5.83 -10.47
N TYR A 19 0.63 -5.17 -9.79
CA TYR A 19 2.04 -5.43 -9.94
C TYR A 19 2.77 -5.15 -8.64
N TYR A 20 4.03 -5.56 -8.58
CA TYR A 20 4.93 -5.14 -7.54
C TYR A 20 6.20 -4.56 -8.12
N LYS A 21 6.88 -3.75 -7.32
CA LYS A 21 8.22 -3.24 -7.62
C LYS A 21 9.16 -3.61 -6.49
N ASP A 22 10.28 -4.23 -6.84
CA ASP A 22 11.39 -4.43 -5.91
C ASP A 22 12.24 -3.16 -5.85
N ILE A 23 12.54 -2.71 -4.63
CA ILE A 23 13.37 -1.53 -4.37
C ILE A 23 14.44 -1.92 -3.34
N ARG A 24 15.69 -1.54 -3.59
CA ARG A 24 16.76 -1.66 -2.61
C ARG A 24 17.01 -0.32 -1.94
N LEU A 25 17.08 -0.33 -0.61
CA LEU A 25 17.53 0.80 0.19
C LEU A 25 18.68 0.30 1.06
N TYR A 26 19.89 0.73 0.74
CA TYR A 26 21.14 0.16 1.23
C TYR A 26 21.18 -1.37 1.04
N SER A 27 21.37 -2.13 2.13
CA SER A 27 21.41 -3.61 2.12
C SER A 27 20.03 -4.26 2.20
N VAL A 28 18.96 -3.49 2.38
CA VAL A 28 17.60 -4.03 2.57
C VAL A 28 16.84 -4.06 1.25
N LYS A 29 16.28 -5.23 0.91
CA LYS A 29 15.41 -5.40 -0.24
C LYS A 29 13.95 -5.27 0.20
N TYR A 30 13.20 -4.40 -0.46
CA TYR A 30 11.77 -4.21 -0.28
C TYR A 30 10.99 -4.60 -1.53
N ARG A 31 9.73 -5.00 -1.34
CA ARG A 31 8.74 -5.19 -2.40
C ARG A 31 7.52 -4.35 -2.08
N ILE A 32 7.15 -3.45 -2.99
CA ILE A 32 5.94 -2.62 -2.87
C ILE A 32 4.91 -3.10 -3.89
N PHE A 33 3.72 -3.45 -3.42
CA PHE A 33 2.58 -3.85 -4.24
C PHE A 33 1.74 -2.65 -4.65
N ASN A 34 1.32 -2.59 -5.91
CA ASN A 34 0.56 -1.48 -6.46
C ASN A 34 -0.31 -1.95 -7.65
N TYR A 35 -1.08 -1.03 -8.22
CA TYR A 35 -1.96 -1.29 -9.36
C TYR A 35 -1.89 -0.17 -10.41
N ARG A 36 -2.27 -0.50 -11.64
CA ARG A 36 -2.41 0.42 -12.78
C ARG A 36 -3.82 1.01 -12.81
N LEU A 37 -4.51 0.95 -13.94
CA LEU A 37 -5.94 1.23 -14.01
C LEU A 37 -6.69 -0.06 -13.70
N CYS A 38 -7.58 -0.03 -12.72
CA CYS A 38 -8.32 -1.20 -12.25
C CYS A 38 -9.78 -0.81 -12.04
N SER A 39 -10.71 -1.68 -12.44
CA SER A 39 -12.15 -1.43 -12.30
C SER A 39 -12.61 -1.65 -10.86
N TYR A 40 -13.69 -0.97 -10.46
CA TYR A 40 -14.37 -1.21 -9.19
C TYR A 40 -14.70 -2.70 -8.99
N ALA A 41 -15.27 -3.36 -10.01
CA ALA A 41 -15.66 -4.76 -9.93
C ALA A 41 -14.45 -5.68 -9.70
N THR A 42 -13.32 -5.39 -10.35
CA THR A 42 -12.07 -6.14 -10.17
C THR A 42 -11.51 -6.00 -8.76
N PHE A 43 -11.59 -4.80 -8.17
CA PHE A 43 -11.17 -4.60 -6.78
C PHE A 43 -12.02 -5.37 -5.77
N GLN A 44 -13.33 -5.49 -6.02
CA GLN A 44 -14.25 -6.18 -5.11
C GLN A 44 -14.25 -7.70 -5.29
N SER A 45 -13.93 -8.21 -6.47
CA SER A 45 -13.98 -9.64 -6.76
C SER A 45 -12.68 -10.40 -6.45
N ARG A 46 -11.57 -9.69 -6.22
CA ARG A 46 -10.24 -10.31 -6.05
C ARG A 46 -9.74 -10.15 -4.62
N THR A 47 -9.28 -11.25 -4.02
CA THR A 47 -8.64 -11.26 -2.71
C THR A 47 -7.44 -10.32 -2.66
N ALA A 48 -7.29 -9.59 -1.55
CA ALA A 48 -6.24 -8.61 -1.30
C ALA A 48 -6.11 -7.45 -2.31
N ALA A 49 -7.00 -7.32 -3.29
CA ALA A 49 -6.92 -6.26 -4.31
C ALA A 49 -7.01 -4.86 -3.70
N LEU A 50 -7.85 -4.66 -2.69
CA LEU A 50 -7.94 -3.41 -1.95
C LEU A 50 -6.64 -3.07 -1.20
N ASN A 51 -5.90 -4.09 -0.75
CA ASN A 51 -4.60 -3.95 -0.08
C ASN A 51 -3.42 -3.81 -1.06
N CYS A 52 -3.64 -3.96 -2.37
CA CYS A 52 -2.59 -3.80 -3.38
C CYS A 52 -2.32 -2.32 -3.72
N ARG A 53 -2.26 -1.45 -2.70
CA ARG A 53 -2.14 0.02 -2.81
C ARG A 53 -0.99 0.58 -1.98
N GLY A 54 0.23 0.14 -2.30
CA GLY A 54 1.45 0.62 -1.66
C GLY A 54 1.88 -0.16 -0.43
N THR A 55 1.25 -1.31 -0.16
CA THR A 55 1.67 -2.28 0.86
C THR A 55 3.09 -2.74 0.58
N MET A 56 3.93 -2.78 1.62
CA MET A 56 5.36 -3.02 1.47
C MET A 56 5.86 -4.11 2.42
N PHE A 57 6.68 -5.01 1.86
CA PHE A 57 7.33 -6.09 2.59
C PHE A 57 8.85 -5.97 2.52
N ASN A 58 9.53 -6.37 3.60
CA ASN A 58 10.96 -6.63 3.59
C ASN A 58 11.21 -8.04 3.05
N MET A 59 11.96 -8.11 1.95
CA MET A 59 12.28 -9.30 1.18
C MET A 59 13.76 -9.70 1.30
N THR A 60 14.47 -9.16 2.29
CA THR A 60 15.92 -9.42 2.47
C THR A 60 16.19 -10.88 2.80
N ASN A 61 15.33 -11.49 3.61
CA ASN A 61 15.33 -12.93 3.85
C ASN A 61 14.10 -13.55 3.16
N PRO A 62 14.25 -14.24 2.01
CA PRO A 62 13.12 -14.85 1.30
C PRO A 62 12.35 -15.90 2.12
N LYS A 63 12.98 -16.47 3.16
CA LYS A 63 12.32 -17.43 4.07
C LYS A 63 11.54 -16.74 5.21
N ASN A 64 11.70 -15.43 5.36
CA ASN A 64 11.04 -14.64 6.40
C ASN A 64 10.65 -13.27 5.84
N VAL A 65 9.57 -13.27 5.06
CA VAL A 65 8.98 -12.06 4.49
C VAL A 65 8.23 -11.31 5.58
N GLN A 66 8.55 -10.02 5.78
CA GLN A 66 7.96 -9.22 6.86
C GLN A 66 7.16 -8.05 6.29
N LEU A 67 5.90 -7.92 6.69
CA LEU A 67 5.12 -6.70 6.44
C LEU A 67 5.76 -5.53 7.20
N VAL A 68 6.16 -4.47 6.49
CA VAL A 68 6.82 -3.30 7.08
C VAL A 68 6.03 -2.01 6.92
N SER A 69 5.07 -1.97 6.00
CA SER A 69 4.16 -0.84 5.83
C SER A 69 2.83 -1.30 5.26
N LEU A 70 1.74 -0.94 5.93
CA LEU A 70 0.37 -1.24 5.52
C LEU A 70 -0.42 0.09 5.42
N PRO A 71 -0.36 0.78 4.27
CA PRO A 71 -1.20 1.95 4.02
C PRO A 71 -2.68 1.57 3.97
N LEU A 72 -3.56 2.58 4.04
CA LEU A 72 -5.01 2.40 3.88
C LEU A 72 -5.35 1.65 2.57
N GLU A 73 -6.30 0.72 2.70
CA GLU A 73 -6.93 0.02 1.57
C GLU A 73 -7.47 1.01 0.53
N LYS A 74 -7.58 0.56 -0.73
CA LYS A 74 -8.25 1.33 -1.77
C LYS A 74 -9.71 1.55 -1.37
N PHE A 75 -10.08 2.80 -1.13
CA PHE A 75 -11.47 3.23 -1.03
C PHE A 75 -11.90 3.97 -2.29
N PHE A 76 -13.21 4.17 -2.45
CA PHE A 76 -13.84 4.73 -3.64
C PHE A 76 -14.67 5.95 -3.28
N ASN A 77 -15.02 6.75 -4.28
CA ASN A 77 -15.98 7.83 -4.08
C ASN A 77 -17.40 7.25 -3.86
N TYR A 78 -18.28 8.04 -3.24
CA TYR A 78 -19.62 7.60 -2.80
C TYR A 78 -20.54 7.08 -3.93
N GLU A 79 -20.24 7.32 -5.20
CA GLU A 79 -21.06 6.81 -6.32
C GLU A 79 -20.23 6.11 -7.40
N GLU A 80 -18.98 5.76 -7.08
CA GLU A 80 -18.10 5.09 -8.02
C GLU A 80 -18.46 3.60 -8.16
N GLY A 81 -18.58 3.13 -9.40
CA GLY A 81 -18.91 1.75 -9.72
C GLY A 81 -20.36 1.37 -9.35
N PHE A 82 -20.54 0.28 -8.61
CA PHE A 82 -21.85 -0.20 -8.16
C PHE A 82 -22.08 0.04 -6.65
N GLY A 83 -21.29 0.92 -6.02
CA GLY A 83 -21.32 1.15 -4.57
C GLY A 83 -22.70 1.49 -4.03
N GLN A 84 -23.46 2.36 -4.72
CA GLN A 84 -24.83 2.73 -4.35
C GLN A 84 -25.75 1.51 -4.22
N LYS A 85 -25.75 0.60 -5.21
CA LYS A 85 -26.73 -0.50 -5.31
C LYS A 85 -26.40 -1.71 -4.43
N GLN A 86 -25.16 -1.86 -3.97
CA GLN A 86 -24.72 -3.05 -3.23
C GLN A 86 -24.27 -2.79 -1.79
N TYR A 87 -23.72 -1.61 -1.49
CA TYR A 87 -23.03 -1.37 -0.23
C TYR A 87 -23.52 -0.13 0.53
N HIS A 88 -23.86 0.97 -0.14
CA HIS A 88 -24.17 2.23 0.54
C HIS A 88 -25.51 2.21 1.27
N GLU A 89 -26.56 1.59 0.69
CA GLU A 89 -27.86 1.41 1.35
C GLU A 89 -27.76 0.52 2.60
N ARG A 90 -26.74 -0.35 2.68
CA ARG A 90 -26.49 -1.22 3.83
C ARG A 90 -25.58 -0.58 4.88
N GLY A 91 -24.85 0.47 4.49
CA GLY A 91 -23.89 1.16 5.33
C GLY A 91 -24.50 2.30 6.11
N ARG A 92 -23.80 2.76 7.13
CA ARG A 92 -24.05 4.03 7.81
C ARG A 92 -22.75 4.83 7.81
N LEU A 93 -22.86 6.14 7.63
CA LEU A 93 -21.71 7.02 7.80
C LEU A 93 -21.27 6.99 9.27
N GLY A 94 -20.08 6.46 9.53
CA GLY A 94 -19.52 6.36 10.88
C GLY A 94 -18.77 7.62 11.29
N ASP A 95 -17.92 8.13 10.39
CA ASP A 95 -17.11 9.33 10.63
C ASP A 95 -16.82 10.06 9.30
N LYS A 96 -16.33 11.29 9.40
CA LYS A 96 -15.86 12.10 8.28
C LYS A 96 -14.56 12.78 8.66
N MET A 97 -13.64 12.84 7.70
CA MET A 97 -12.35 13.53 7.87
C MET A 97 -12.18 14.56 6.75
N GLU A 98 -11.42 15.60 7.02
CA GLU A 98 -10.96 16.50 5.96
C GLU A 98 -10.05 15.71 5.00
N LYS A 99 -10.43 15.69 3.72
CA LYS A 99 -9.65 15.00 2.69
C LYS A 99 -8.55 15.94 2.20
N MET A 100 -7.43 15.94 2.90
CA MET A 100 -6.24 16.72 2.54
C MET A 100 -5.78 16.39 1.11
N ASP A 101 -5.49 17.43 0.32
CA ASP A 101 -4.97 17.29 -1.04
C ASP A 101 -3.43 17.28 -1.02
N GLY A 102 -2.85 16.11 -1.23
CA GLY A 102 -1.43 15.91 -1.14
C GLY A 102 -0.99 14.49 -1.49
N THR A 103 0.22 14.13 -1.06
CA THR A 103 0.77 12.79 -1.28
C THR A 103 0.66 11.96 -0.01
N LEU A 104 0.11 10.75 -0.13
CA LEU A 104 0.09 9.79 0.98
C LEU A 104 1.52 9.42 1.38
N ILE A 105 1.85 9.68 2.64
CA ILE A 105 3.08 9.24 3.30
C ILE A 105 2.73 8.15 4.31
N SER A 106 3.51 7.07 4.33
CA SER A 106 3.34 5.94 5.24
C SER A 106 4.66 5.64 5.95
N THR A 107 4.58 5.29 7.22
CA THR A 107 5.73 4.88 8.02
C THR A 107 6.14 3.44 7.70
N PHE A 108 7.42 3.13 7.91
CA PHE A 108 7.93 1.77 7.96
C PHE A 108 9.21 1.71 8.81
N LEU A 109 9.51 0.52 9.34
CA LEU A 109 10.77 0.27 10.04
C LEU A 109 11.83 -0.24 9.04
N HIS A 110 12.89 0.55 8.87
CA HIS A 110 14.02 0.25 8.02
C HIS A 110 15.09 -0.53 8.77
N GLY A 111 15.73 -1.49 8.09
CA GLY A 111 16.81 -2.32 8.63
C GLY A 111 16.38 -3.72 9.08
N THR A 112 17.36 -4.61 9.20
CA THR A 112 17.17 -6.00 9.65
C THR A 112 17.52 -6.16 11.13
N ALA A 113 18.67 -5.65 11.56
CA ALA A 113 19.16 -5.71 12.94
C ALA A 113 18.80 -4.46 13.75
N SER A 114 19.17 -3.27 13.27
CA SER A 114 18.67 -1.99 13.80
C SER A 114 17.40 -1.60 13.05
N LYS A 115 16.39 -1.10 13.78
CA LYS A 115 15.13 -0.62 13.20
C LYS A 115 15.10 0.91 13.25
N GLU A 116 15.12 1.55 12.11
CA GLU A 116 15.01 3.01 11.96
C GLU A 116 13.63 3.36 11.41
N LEU A 117 12.93 4.32 12.04
CA LEU A 117 11.68 4.83 11.49
C LEU A 117 11.96 5.61 10.21
N ARG A 118 11.35 5.19 9.10
CA ARG A 118 11.42 5.89 7.82
C ARG A 118 10.04 6.08 7.20
N LEU A 119 9.98 6.96 6.22
CA LEU A 119 8.78 7.32 5.50
C LEU A 119 8.86 6.89 4.04
N LYS A 120 7.72 6.55 3.46
CA LYS A 120 7.56 6.26 2.04
C LYS A 120 6.32 6.93 1.48
N SER A 121 6.32 7.19 0.18
CA SER A 121 5.09 7.54 -0.54
C SER A 121 4.34 6.26 -0.97
N LYS A 122 3.30 6.40 -1.79
CA LYS A 122 2.54 5.25 -2.34
C LYS A 122 3.46 4.18 -2.95
N GLN A 123 4.49 4.58 -3.69
CA GLN A 123 5.33 3.66 -4.47
C GLN A 123 6.83 3.96 -4.48
N SER A 124 7.29 4.93 -3.67
CA SER A 124 8.69 5.35 -3.65
C SER A 124 9.22 5.53 -2.24
N LEU A 125 10.51 5.25 -2.06
CA LEU A 125 11.27 5.49 -0.84
C LEU A 125 12.14 6.77 -0.93
N THR A 126 12.18 7.42 -2.09
CA THR A 126 13.13 8.50 -2.40
C THR A 126 12.51 9.64 -3.22
N SER A 127 11.20 9.69 -3.38
CA SER A 127 10.53 10.82 -4.05
C SER A 127 10.74 12.12 -3.27
N LYS A 128 10.63 13.28 -3.95
CA LYS A 128 10.76 14.61 -3.32
C LYS A 128 9.92 14.73 -2.03
N GLN A 129 8.66 14.30 -2.09
CA GLN A 129 7.74 14.33 -0.95
C GLN A 129 8.20 13.44 0.21
N VAL A 130 8.93 12.35 -0.06
CA VAL A 130 9.49 11.49 0.98
C VAL A 130 10.70 12.14 1.61
N VAL A 131 11.56 12.78 0.82
CA VAL A 131 12.71 13.53 1.33
C VAL A 131 12.24 14.67 2.24
N GLU A 132 11.27 15.47 1.78
CA GLU A 132 10.69 16.58 2.55
C GLU A 132 9.99 16.08 3.82
N ALA A 133 9.22 14.98 3.72
CA ALA A 133 8.58 14.40 4.90
C ALA A 133 9.62 13.84 5.90
N MET A 134 10.73 13.28 5.42
CA MET A 134 11.81 12.82 6.29
C MET A 134 12.51 13.99 6.98
N GLN A 135 12.75 15.11 6.28
CA GLN A 135 13.29 16.34 6.88
C GLN A 135 12.38 16.85 8.02
N LEU A 136 11.07 16.89 7.76
CA LEU A 136 10.09 17.25 8.78
C LEU A 136 10.12 16.29 9.99
N LEU A 137 10.21 14.98 9.76
CA LEU A 137 10.23 13.97 10.83
C LEU A 137 11.47 14.07 11.73
N ILE A 138 12.64 14.37 11.14
CA ILE A 138 13.90 14.48 11.87
C ILE A 138 14.17 15.89 12.42
N GLY A 139 13.31 16.86 12.10
CA GLY A 139 13.42 18.24 12.58
C GLY A 139 14.54 19.05 11.92
N MET A 140 14.81 18.80 10.64
CA MET A 140 15.79 19.54 9.83
C MET A 140 15.14 20.50 8.86
#